data_AF-A0A158FWJ1-F1
#
_entry.id   AF-A0A158FWJ1-F1
#
_cell.length_a   1.000
_cell.length_b   1.000
_cell.length_c   1.000
_cell.angle_alpha   90.00
_cell.angle_beta   90.00
_cell.angle_gamma   90.00
#
_symmetry.space_group_name_H-M   'P 1'
#
loop_
_entity.id
_entity.type
_entity.pdbx_description
1 polymer ?
#
loop_
_entity_poly.entity_id
_entity_poly.type
_entity_poly.pdbx_seq_one_letter_code
_entity_poly.pdbx_strand_id
1 'polypeptide(L)'
;MNTHAPDQPAPSSRLKRRQAQSVGGGSWWARMIAPPPGSAHRRAITALETCVATLLAVGVGWAFSRHDPLLTHVGFGWIWIVPIMLALRYGSIAGSFSGLILLASWYVLYPGADPSSLGSIAHTLSGSSSATPFPVSFFFGGFVSTLLCGQFGDVWIIRLGQSRIANDYLAERLSILTRNQFMLRLSHERLEQDLLGRPATLRDSLERLRMVTLTQEPSDAQVGRFTLHGAQPFLEAAAQACQLEGARLYTWRGGKPHDEASASIGAPFELDTNDPLLREALESRTLVHIESTTQQQAVRSRYIACVPLIDAQKEPIGILAVERMPFLALTRDNLQFLLVLCNYYADGVQHAEVTRETLQAFPDCPYAFALDYARLVHLYRDTQVESSLVALVFDTSERSTTWYEHVLRTRRALDVQWRFHDERHRVILTLMPLSGENAVDGYLLRIETNLRAQFGVDFESARVAEHSMPVPVQEPVAALRRFLERCNVSS
;
A
#
# COMPACT_ATOMS: atom_id res chain seq x y z
N MET A 1 -0.38 -54.59 -34.34
CA MET A 1 -1.60 -53.88 -34.75
C MET A 1 -1.65 -52.62 -33.92
N ASN A 2 -1.36 -51.49 -34.57
CA ASN A 2 -1.20 -50.18 -33.95
C ASN A 2 -2.55 -49.61 -33.57
N THR A 3 -2.70 -49.14 -32.34
CA THR A 3 -3.73 -48.19 -31.95
C THR A 3 -3.07 -47.07 -31.16
N HIS A 4 -2.65 -46.04 -31.90
CA HIS A 4 -2.32 -44.73 -31.37
C HIS A 4 -3.57 -44.13 -30.72
N ALA A 5 -3.52 -43.87 -29.42
CA ALA A 5 -4.41 -42.91 -28.77
C ALA A 5 -3.84 -41.50 -29.02
N PRO A 6 -4.65 -40.50 -29.42
CA PRO A 6 -4.16 -39.16 -29.68
C PRO A 6 -3.87 -38.42 -28.36
N ASP A 7 -2.67 -37.84 -28.27
CA ASP A 7 -2.29 -36.88 -27.24
C ASP A 7 -3.28 -35.71 -27.19
N GLN A 8 -4.02 -35.60 -26.09
CA GLN A 8 -4.74 -34.38 -25.74
C GLN A 8 -3.76 -33.40 -25.09
N PRO A 9 -3.54 -32.20 -25.64
CA PRO A 9 -2.74 -31.20 -24.96
C PRO A 9 -3.49 -30.68 -23.72
N ALA A 10 -2.79 -30.71 -22.58
CA ALA A 10 -3.23 -30.16 -21.30
C ALA A 10 -3.72 -28.69 -21.42
N PRO A 11 -4.75 -28.26 -20.66
CA PRO A 11 -5.29 -26.92 -20.74
C PRO A 11 -4.43 -25.93 -19.94
N SER A 12 -3.19 -25.66 -20.37
CA SER A 12 -2.26 -24.78 -19.64
C SER A 12 -2.26 -23.31 -20.10
N SER A 13 -3.08 -22.93 -21.08
CA SER A 13 -2.97 -21.59 -21.72
C SER A 13 -4.07 -20.58 -21.34
N ARG A 14 -5.10 -20.94 -20.56
CA ARG A 14 -6.20 -20.01 -20.22
C ARG A 14 -6.11 -19.32 -18.86
N LEU A 15 -5.28 -19.81 -17.93
CA LEU A 15 -5.08 -19.16 -16.63
C LEU A 15 -4.08 -18.00 -16.67
N LYS A 16 -3.22 -17.94 -17.70
CA LYS A 16 -2.21 -16.88 -17.86
C LYS A 16 -2.76 -15.53 -18.35
N ARG A 17 -4.05 -15.46 -18.71
CA ARG A 17 -4.67 -14.25 -19.31
C ARG A 17 -5.63 -13.49 -18.38
N ARG A 18 -5.81 -13.93 -17.13
CA ARG A 18 -6.71 -13.28 -16.16
C ARG A 18 -6.02 -12.53 -15.02
N GLN A 19 -4.69 -12.52 -14.98
CA GLN A 19 -3.90 -11.89 -13.91
C GLN A 19 -3.13 -10.63 -14.35
N ALA A 20 -3.37 -10.14 -15.58
CA ALA A 20 -2.73 -8.95 -16.16
C ALA A 20 -3.73 -7.78 -16.35
N GLN A 21 -4.68 -7.64 -15.42
CA GLN A 21 -5.46 -6.42 -15.25
C GLN A 21 -5.31 -5.88 -13.82
N SER A 22 -4.10 -5.95 -13.26
CA SER A 22 -3.66 -4.86 -12.39
C SER A 22 -3.27 -3.73 -13.33
N VAL A 23 -3.82 -2.54 -13.08
CA VAL A 23 -3.63 -1.32 -13.87
C VAL A 23 -2.13 -1.12 -14.13
N GLY A 24 -1.70 -1.56 -15.31
CA GLY A 24 -0.31 -1.59 -15.71
C GLY A 24 0.20 -0.19 -15.99
N GLY A 25 1.43 0.07 -15.54
CA GLY A 25 2.36 1.10 -16.01
C GLY A 25 1.71 2.30 -16.66
N GLY A 26 1.47 3.34 -15.86
CA GLY A 26 1.02 4.62 -16.37
C GLY A 26 1.92 5.10 -17.50
N SER A 27 1.40 5.06 -18.73
CA SER A 27 1.88 5.86 -19.84
C SER A 27 2.09 7.31 -19.38
N TRP A 28 2.97 8.07 -20.03
CA TRP A 28 3.16 9.50 -19.73
C TRP A 28 1.80 10.26 -19.61
N TRP A 29 0.80 9.83 -20.38
CA TRP A 29 -0.59 10.27 -20.29
C TRP A 29 -1.27 10.00 -18.94
N ALA A 30 -1.08 8.82 -18.33
CA ALA A 30 -1.65 8.50 -17.02
C ALA A 30 -1.01 9.31 -15.88
N ARG A 31 0.28 9.66 -15.97
CA ARG A 31 0.94 10.59 -15.03
C ARG A 31 0.44 12.03 -15.18
N MET A 32 0.10 12.44 -16.40
CA MET A 32 -0.48 13.75 -16.67
C MET A 32 -1.94 13.85 -16.18
N ILE A 33 -2.69 12.74 -16.24
CA ILE A 33 -4.10 12.67 -15.84
C ILE A 33 -4.28 12.35 -14.34
N ALA A 34 -3.30 11.71 -13.68
CA ALA A 34 -3.34 11.39 -12.26
C ALA A 34 -1.97 11.60 -11.56
N PRO A 35 -1.57 12.84 -11.25
CA PRO A 35 -0.40 13.11 -10.42
C PRO A 35 -0.64 12.68 -8.95
N PRO A 36 0.44 12.43 -8.17
CA PRO A 36 0.32 12.03 -6.76
C PRO A 36 -0.45 13.07 -5.92
N PRO A 37 -1.25 12.62 -4.93
CA PRO A 37 -2.05 13.49 -4.08
C PRO A 37 -1.16 14.49 -3.32
N GLY A 38 -1.62 15.74 -3.23
CA GLY A 38 -1.00 16.79 -2.40
C GLY A 38 -0.12 17.82 -3.12
N SER A 39 0.32 17.57 -4.37
CA SER A 39 1.19 18.53 -5.06
C SER A 39 0.44 19.74 -5.64
N ALA A 40 0.99 20.95 -5.48
CA ALA A 40 0.48 22.17 -6.13
C ALA A 40 0.38 22.02 -7.66
N HIS A 41 1.20 21.15 -8.23
CA HIS A 41 1.21 20.81 -9.64
C HIS A 41 -0.10 20.16 -10.11
N ARG A 42 -0.71 19.26 -9.32
CA ARG A 42 -2.02 18.67 -9.66
C ARG A 42 -3.12 19.72 -9.69
N ARG A 43 -3.13 20.63 -8.72
CA ARG A 43 -4.09 21.75 -8.67
C ARG A 43 -3.95 22.66 -9.89
N ALA A 44 -2.72 22.95 -10.32
CA ALA A 44 -2.45 23.72 -11.52
C ALA A 44 -2.92 23.02 -12.80
N ILE A 45 -2.66 21.72 -12.94
CA ILE A 45 -3.13 20.92 -14.09
C ILE A 45 -4.66 20.88 -14.13
N THR A 46 -5.31 20.62 -12.99
CA THR A 46 -6.78 20.60 -12.90
C THR A 46 -7.37 21.96 -13.25
N ALA A 47 -6.79 23.06 -12.76
CA ALA A 47 -7.23 24.41 -13.11
C ALA A 47 -7.05 24.70 -14.61
N LEU A 48 -5.91 24.31 -15.19
CA LEU A 48 -5.64 24.47 -16.62
C LEU A 48 -6.62 23.66 -17.47
N GLU A 49 -6.85 22.40 -17.15
CA GLU A 49 -7.81 21.54 -17.86
C GLU A 49 -9.24 22.08 -17.75
N THR A 50 -9.62 22.56 -16.56
CA THR A 50 -10.92 23.20 -16.33
C THR A 50 -11.07 24.44 -17.23
N CYS A 51 -10.08 25.35 -17.22
CA CYS A 51 -10.07 26.54 -18.07
C CYS A 51 -10.14 26.19 -19.56
N VAL A 52 -9.29 25.27 -20.03
CA VAL A 52 -9.24 24.88 -21.44
C VAL A 52 -10.57 24.25 -21.87
N ALA A 53 -11.15 23.37 -21.06
CA ALA A 53 -12.44 22.74 -21.35
C ALA A 53 -13.58 23.77 -21.40
N THR A 54 -13.61 24.75 -20.48
CA THR A 54 -14.65 25.79 -20.50
C THR A 54 -14.50 26.72 -21.70
N LEU A 55 -13.28 27.15 -22.00
CA LEU A 55 -13.01 28.01 -23.15
C LEU A 55 -13.30 27.30 -24.49
N LEU A 56 -12.99 26.01 -24.59
CA LEU A 56 -13.39 25.19 -25.74
C LEU A 56 -14.91 25.14 -25.90
N ALA A 57 -15.65 24.96 -24.81
CA ALA A 57 -17.11 24.93 -24.85
C ALA A 57 -17.69 26.26 -25.34
N VAL A 58 -17.15 27.38 -24.86
CA VAL A 58 -17.52 28.73 -25.34
C VAL A 58 -17.13 28.91 -26.80
N GLY A 59 -15.95 28.45 -27.23
CA GLY A 59 -15.51 28.51 -28.63
C GLY A 59 -16.39 27.70 -29.57
N VAL A 60 -16.85 26.52 -29.13
CA VAL A 60 -17.85 25.72 -29.86
C VAL A 60 -19.18 26.47 -29.95
N GLY A 61 -19.65 27.08 -28.85
CA GLY A 61 -20.85 27.92 -28.85
C GLY A 61 -20.76 29.08 -29.84
N TRP A 62 -19.60 29.75 -29.90
CA TRP A 62 -19.34 30.83 -30.87
C TRP A 62 -19.32 30.35 -32.32
N ALA A 63 -18.85 29.13 -32.58
CA ALA A 63 -18.85 28.53 -33.92
C ALA A 63 -20.27 28.18 -34.41
N PHE A 64 -21.16 27.75 -33.52
CA PHE A 64 -22.56 27.44 -33.85
C PHE A 64 -23.44 28.69 -34.00
N SER A 65 -23.28 29.66 -33.10
CA SER A 65 -24.09 30.89 -33.11
C SER A 65 -23.24 32.13 -32.76
N ARG A 66 -22.77 32.84 -33.79
CA ARG A 66 -21.99 34.09 -33.62
C ARG A 66 -22.72 35.20 -32.86
N HIS A 67 -24.06 35.16 -32.83
CA HIS A 67 -24.90 36.16 -32.16
C HIS A 67 -25.28 35.77 -30.72
N ASP A 68 -25.06 34.52 -30.30
CA ASP A 68 -25.33 34.04 -28.93
C ASP A 68 -24.31 32.95 -28.55
N PRO A 69 -23.05 33.32 -28.23
CA PRO A 69 -21.98 32.35 -27.95
C PRO A 69 -22.22 31.50 -26.70
N LEU A 70 -23.05 31.95 -25.76
CA LEU A 70 -23.40 31.20 -24.55
C LEU A 70 -24.71 30.40 -24.67
N LEU A 71 -25.36 30.44 -25.85
CA LEU A 71 -26.66 29.81 -26.13
C LEU A 71 -27.73 30.15 -25.08
N THR A 72 -27.73 31.38 -24.58
CA THR A 72 -28.64 31.83 -23.52
C THR A 72 -30.11 31.87 -23.96
N HIS A 73 -30.36 32.03 -25.27
CA HIS A 73 -31.71 32.07 -25.84
C HIS A 73 -32.22 30.69 -26.29
N VAL A 74 -31.36 29.66 -26.25
CA VAL A 74 -31.79 28.28 -26.50
C VAL A 74 -32.40 27.75 -25.20
N GLY A 75 -33.64 27.25 -25.26
CA GLY A 75 -34.43 26.91 -24.06
C GLY A 75 -33.79 25.91 -23.09
N PHE A 76 -32.72 25.21 -23.49
CA PHE A 76 -31.93 24.35 -22.62
C PHE A 76 -30.48 24.86 -22.53
N GLY A 77 -29.97 25.01 -21.30
CA GLY A 77 -28.62 25.52 -21.02
C GLY A 77 -27.51 24.50 -21.28
N TRP A 78 -27.30 24.13 -22.54
CA TRP A 78 -26.29 23.14 -22.98
C TRP A 78 -24.88 23.46 -22.48
N ILE A 79 -24.52 24.74 -22.35
CA ILE A 79 -23.21 25.17 -21.87
C ILE A 79 -22.92 24.68 -20.43
N TRP A 80 -23.96 24.50 -19.61
CA TRP A 80 -23.85 24.04 -18.22
C TRP A 80 -23.49 22.56 -18.09
N ILE A 81 -23.62 21.76 -19.15
CA ILE A 81 -23.16 20.37 -19.15
C ILE A 81 -21.65 20.30 -18.86
N VAL A 82 -20.87 21.27 -19.35
CA VAL A 82 -19.42 21.28 -19.15
C VAL A 82 -19.03 21.53 -17.69
N PRO A 83 -19.52 22.59 -17.01
CA PRO A 83 -19.39 22.75 -15.56
C PRO A 83 -19.88 21.55 -14.77
N ILE A 84 -21.04 20.96 -15.12
CA ILE A 84 -21.59 19.78 -14.43
C ILE A 84 -20.65 18.57 -14.57
N MET A 85 -20.11 18.32 -15.76
CA MET A 85 -19.19 17.21 -16.02
C MET A 85 -17.85 17.41 -15.29
N LEU A 86 -17.35 18.66 -15.26
CA LEU A 86 -16.16 19.03 -14.49
C LEU A 86 -16.40 18.88 -12.97
N ALA A 87 -17.59 19.25 -12.49
CA ALA A 87 -17.99 19.09 -11.10
C ALA A 87 -18.02 17.62 -10.67
N LEU A 88 -18.55 16.74 -11.52
CA LEU A 88 -18.57 15.29 -11.24
C LEU A 88 -17.17 14.67 -11.21
N ARG A 89 -16.26 15.15 -12.06
CA ARG A 89 -14.92 14.55 -12.23
C ARG A 89 -13.90 15.07 -11.23
N TYR A 90 -13.90 16.37 -10.97
CA TYR A 90 -12.87 17.06 -10.19
C TYR A 90 -13.39 17.63 -8.88
N GLY A 91 -14.70 17.57 -8.63
CA GLY A 91 -15.33 18.05 -7.42
C GLY A 91 -16.02 19.41 -7.57
N SER A 92 -16.70 19.84 -6.52
CA SER A 92 -17.51 21.08 -6.51
C SER A 92 -16.69 22.35 -6.79
N ILE A 93 -15.44 22.40 -6.32
CA ILE A 93 -14.55 23.56 -6.51
C ILE A 93 -14.25 23.79 -8.00
N ALA A 94 -13.92 22.71 -8.73
CA ALA A 94 -13.62 22.80 -10.17
C ALA A 94 -14.87 23.17 -10.99
N GLY A 95 -16.02 22.61 -10.63
CA GLY A 95 -17.30 22.98 -11.23
C GLY A 95 -17.66 24.45 -11.01
N SER A 96 -17.47 24.95 -9.79
CA SER A 96 -17.72 26.36 -9.45
C SER A 96 -16.76 27.31 -10.17
N PHE A 97 -15.48 26.93 -10.29
CA PHE A 97 -14.48 27.69 -11.05
C PHE A 97 -14.83 27.75 -12.54
N SER A 98 -15.26 26.63 -13.12
CA SER A 98 -15.80 26.57 -14.49
C SER A 98 -17.03 27.48 -14.67
N GLY A 99 -17.97 27.46 -13.72
CA GLY A 99 -19.13 28.36 -13.71
C GLY A 99 -18.74 29.85 -13.62
N LEU A 100 -17.70 30.18 -12.83
CA LEU A 100 -17.16 31.55 -12.77
C LEU A 100 -16.51 31.98 -14.08
N ILE A 101 -15.84 31.07 -14.80
CA ILE A 101 -15.29 31.34 -16.13
C ILE A 101 -16.42 31.61 -17.13
N LEU A 102 -17.53 30.85 -17.08
CA LEU A 102 -18.70 31.12 -17.93
C LEU A 102 -19.34 32.47 -17.61
N LEU A 103 -19.45 32.82 -16.32
CA LEU A 103 -19.94 34.11 -15.88
C LEU A 103 -19.02 35.25 -16.36
N ALA A 104 -17.69 35.09 -16.23
CA ALA A 104 -16.72 36.05 -16.75
C ALA A 104 -16.78 36.18 -18.28
N SER A 105 -16.97 35.06 -18.98
CA SER A 105 -17.15 35.03 -20.44
C SER A 105 -18.38 35.83 -20.89
N TRP A 106 -19.48 35.77 -20.12
CA TRP A 106 -20.67 36.59 -20.38
C TRP A 106 -20.38 38.10 -20.30
N TYR A 107 -19.65 38.54 -19.26
CA TYR A 107 -19.24 39.94 -19.11
C TYR A 107 -18.32 40.43 -20.25
N VAL A 108 -17.56 39.53 -20.88
CA VAL A 108 -16.65 39.85 -21.99
C VAL A 108 -17.37 39.86 -23.34
N LEU A 109 -18.29 38.90 -23.57
CA LEU A 109 -18.91 38.67 -24.88
C LEU A 109 -20.20 39.47 -25.12
N TYR A 110 -20.88 39.95 -24.07
CA TYR A 110 -22.14 40.70 -24.18
C TYR A 110 -21.94 42.18 -23.76
N PRO A 111 -21.64 43.09 -24.71
CA PRO A 111 -21.33 44.49 -24.44
C PRO A 111 -22.52 45.40 -24.05
N GLY A 112 -23.50 44.87 -23.33
CA GLY A 112 -24.76 45.55 -22.97
C GLY A 112 -25.15 45.46 -21.50
N ALA A 113 -24.29 44.95 -20.62
CA ALA A 113 -24.61 44.80 -19.20
C ALA A 113 -24.65 46.18 -18.49
N ASP A 114 -25.69 46.42 -17.71
CA ASP A 114 -25.95 47.70 -17.02
C ASP A 114 -24.71 48.28 -16.30
N PRO A 115 -24.47 49.61 -16.40
CA PRO A 115 -23.28 50.29 -15.88
C PRO A 115 -23.17 50.32 -14.34
N SER A 116 -24.17 49.80 -13.62
CA SER A 116 -24.15 49.66 -12.15
C SER A 116 -23.66 48.29 -11.67
N SER A 117 -23.41 47.34 -12.58
CA SER A 117 -22.81 46.06 -12.22
C SER A 117 -21.27 46.16 -12.25
N LEU A 118 -20.63 45.73 -11.17
CA LEU A 118 -19.18 45.81 -10.95
C LEU A 118 -18.41 45.08 -12.07
N GLY A 119 -17.95 45.81 -13.09
CA GLY A 119 -16.82 45.39 -13.93
C GLY A 119 -17.12 45.03 -15.38
N SER A 120 -17.93 45.80 -16.12
CA SER A 120 -17.89 45.70 -17.59
C SER A 120 -16.66 46.44 -18.13
N ILE A 121 -15.61 45.70 -18.50
CA ILE A 121 -14.44 46.25 -19.22
C ILE A 121 -14.79 46.45 -20.71
N ALA A 122 -15.81 45.75 -21.20
CA ALA A 122 -16.26 45.77 -22.60
C ALA A 122 -16.88 47.10 -23.07
N HIS A 123 -17.38 47.95 -22.16
CA HIS A 123 -17.92 49.27 -22.53
C HIS A 123 -16.85 50.19 -23.15
N THR A 124 -15.56 49.92 -22.90
CA THR A 124 -14.44 50.71 -23.43
C THR A 124 -14.07 50.35 -24.87
N LEU A 125 -14.56 49.22 -25.41
CA LEU A 125 -14.15 48.69 -26.71
C LEU A 125 -15.25 48.67 -27.77
N SER A 126 -16.53 48.73 -27.40
CA SER A 126 -17.64 48.67 -28.37
C SER A 126 -18.71 49.71 -28.06
N GLY A 127 -18.81 50.74 -28.90
CA GLY A 127 -19.78 51.84 -28.81
C GLY A 127 -21.23 51.49 -29.18
N SER A 128 -21.69 50.28 -28.87
CA SER A 128 -23.08 49.84 -29.14
C SER A 128 -23.81 49.56 -27.83
N SER A 129 -24.65 50.53 -27.43
CA SER A 129 -25.44 50.53 -26.20
C SER A 129 -26.82 49.88 -26.42
N SER A 130 -26.87 48.56 -26.50
CA SER A 130 -28.13 47.80 -26.34
C SER A 130 -28.09 47.08 -25.00
N ALA A 131 -28.86 47.57 -24.03
CA ALA A 131 -28.91 47.00 -22.69
C ALA A 131 -29.58 45.61 -22.73
N THR A 132 -28.84 44.56 -22.40
CA THR A 132 -29.37 43.20 -22.28
C THR A 132 -29.55 42.85 -20.80
N PRO A 133 -30.77 42.53 -20.33
CA PRO A 133 -30.98 42.19 -18.93
C PRO A 133 -30.23 40.91 -18.56
N PHE A 134 -29.59 40.89 -17.38
CA PHE A 134 -28.85 39.73 -16.90
C PHE A 134 -29.78 38.51 -16.72
N PRO A 135 -29.48 37.35 -17.34
CA PRO A 135 -30.35 36.17 -17.27
C PRO A 135 -30.16 35.42 -15.95
N VAL A 136 -30.76 35.96 -14.87
CA VAL A 136 -30.64 35.42 -13.49
C VAL A 136 -31.01 33.94 -13.42
N SER A 137 -32.11 33.53 -14.06
CA SER A 137 -32.60 32.15 -14.02
C SER A 137 -31.63 31.15 -14.64
N PHE A 138 -30.96 31.53 -15.72
CA PHE A 138 -29.98 30.69 -16.42
C PHE A 138 -28.74 30.44 -15.57
N PHE A 139 -28.16 31.50 -14.98
CA PHE A 139 -26.99 31.36 -14.13
C PHE A 139 -27.31 30.70 -12.80
N PHE A 140 -28.40 31.10 -12.14
CA PHE A 140 -28.79 30.52 -10.86
C PHE A 140 -29.08 29.02 -10.98
N GLY A 141 -29.89 28.62 -11.96
CA GLY A 141 -30.18 27.20 -12.19
C GLY A 141 -28.92 26.39 -12.51
N GLY A 142 -28.06 26.92 -13.37
CA GLY A 142 -26.80 26.29 -13.72
C GLY A 142 -25.83 26.13 -12.56
N PHE A 143 -25.65 27.17 -11.73
CA PHE A 143 -24.81 27.09 -10.53
C PHE A 143 -25.36 26.11 -9.51
N VAL A 144 -26.67 26.12 -9.24
CA VAL A 144 -27.30 25.18 -8.30
C VAL A 144 -27.14 23.75 -8.78
N SER A 145 -27.41 23.46 -10.06
CA SER A 145 -27.20 22.13 -10.62
C SER A 145 -25.73 21.69 -10.55
N THR A 146 -24.80 22.59 -10.89
CA THR A 146 -23.35 22.31 -10.85
C THR A 146 -22.87 22.04 -9.42
N LEU A 147 -23.33 22.82 -8.44
CA LEU A 147 -22.99 22.63 -7.03
C LEU A 147 -23.56 21.33 -6.48
N LEU A 148 -24.82 21.01 -6.79
CA LEU A 148 -25.45 19.77 -6.34
C LEU A 148 -24.73 18.55 -6.92
N CYS A 149 -24.47 18.55 -8.23
CA CYS A 149 -23.67 17.53 -8.89
C CYS A 149 -22.24 17.44 -8.33
N GLY A 150 -21.61 18.58 -8.05
CA GLY A 150 -20.28 18.67 -7.45
C GLY A 150 -20.21 18.07 -6.05
N GLN A 151 -21.21 18.32 -5.20
CA GLN A 151 -21.29 17.76 -3.86
C GLN A 151 -21.35 16.23 -3.88
N PHE A 152 -22.16 15.65 -4.77
CA PHE A 152 -22.16 14.21 -4.97
C PHE A 152 -20.82 13.71 -5.52
N GLY A 153 -20.21 14.44 -6.46
CA GLY A 153 -18.88 14.16 -6.98
C GLY A 153 -17.83 14.08 -5.88
N ASP A 154 -17.79 15.06 -4.99
CA ASP A 154 -16.85 15.12 -3.85
C ASP A 154 -17.01 13.91 -2.93
N VAL A 155 -18.25 13.57 -2.55
CA VAL A 155 -18.54 12.39 -1.72
C VAL A 155 -18.06 11.10 -2.40
N TRP A 156 -18.30 10.94 -3.70
CA TRP A 156 -17.87 9.75 -4.44
C TRP A 156 -16.36 9.67 -4.60
N ILE A 157 -15.67 10.79 -4.83
CA ILE A 157 -14.21 10.84 -4.94
C ILE A 157 -13.57 10.37 -3.62
N ILE A 158 -14.06 10.88 -2.49
CA ILE A 158 -13.59 10.49 -1.16
C ILE A 158 -13.86 8.99 -0.92
N ARG A 159 -15.09 8.54 -1.14
CA ARG A 159 -15.50 7.15 -0.90
C ARG A 159 -14.76 6.16 -1.81
N LEU A 160 -14.51 6.53 -3.06
CA LEU A 160 -13.75 5.72 -4.01
C LEU A 160 -12.27 5.63 -3.63
N GLY A 161 -11.69 6.73 -3.12
CA GLY A 161 -10.34 6.76 -2.58
C GLY A 161 -10.18 5.79 -1.40
N GLN A 162 -11.08 5.89 -0.42
CA GLN A 162 -11.12 5.01 0.75
C GLN A 162 -11.24 3.53 0.36
N SER A 163 -12.15 3.22 -0.58
CA SER A 163 -12.37 1.85 -1.05
C SER A 163 -11.14 1.27 -1.77
N ARG A 164 -10.44 2.06 -2.59
CA ARG A 164 -9.21 1.60 -3.27
C ARG A 164 -8.12 1.24 -2.28
N ILE A 165 -7.87 2.11 -1.30
CA ILE A 165 -6.78 1.88 -0.34
C ILE A 165 -7.10 0.72 0.60
N ALA A 166 -8.37 0.57 1.01
CA ALA A 166 -8.83 -0.62 1.74
C ALA A 166 -8.61 -1.91 0.92
N ASN A 167 -8.90 -1.88 -0.39
CA ASN A 167 -8.66 -3.00 -1.28
C ASN A 167 -7.16 -3.28 -1.47
N ASP A 168 -6.32 -2.25 -1.54
CA ASP A 168 -4.86 -2.40 -1.63
C ASP A 168 -4.31 -3.06 -0.35
N TYR A 169 -4.79 -2.65 0.83
CA TYR A 169 -4.47 -3.30 2.10
C TYR A 169 -4.88 -4.78 2.13
N LEU A 170 -6.09 -5.11 1.67
CA LEU A 170 -6.57 -6.49 1.59
C LEU A 170 -5.77 -7.32 0.58
N ALA A 171 -5.37 -6.73 -0.54
CA ALA A 171 -4.53 -7.37 -1.54
C ALA A 171 -3.13 -7.67 -0.99
N GLU A 172 -2.54 -6.74 -0.23
CA GLU A 172 -1.27 -6.95 0.45
C GLU A 172 -1.37 -8.10 1.47
N ARG A 173 -2.44 -8.13 2.27
CA ARG A 173 -2.72 -9.23 3.21
C ARG A 173 -2.86 -10.57 2.51
N LEU A 174 -3.58 -10.62 1.40
CA LEU A 174 -3.73 -11.84 0.62
C LEU A 174 -2.39 -12.32 0.06
N SER A 175 -1.52 -11.40 -0.34
CA SER A 175 -0.16 -11.72 -0.81
C SER A 175 0.68 -12.33 0.32
N ILE A 176 0.66 -11.73 1.52
CA ILE A 176 1.35 -12.25 2.70
C ILE A 176 0.85 -13.67 3.06
N LEU A 177 -0.47 -13.87 3.09
CA LEU A 177 -1.07 -15.19 3.38
C LEU A 177 -0.69 -16.23 2.33
N THR A 178 -0.72 -15.85 1.05
CA THR A 178 -0.35 -16.75 -0.06
C THR A 178 1.12 -17.15 0.06
N ARG A 179 2.02 -16.20 0.36
CA ARG A 179 3.44 -16.48 0.56
C ARG A 179 3.70 -17.38 1.75
N ASN A 180 3.01 -17.15 2.88
CA ASN A 180 3.12 -18.02 4.05
C ASN A 180 2.64 -19.44 3.76
N GLN A 181 1.52 -19.60 3.05
CA GLN A 181 1.01 -20.91 2.68
C GLN A 181 1.93 -21.61 1.68
N PHE A 182 2.52 -20.87 0.74
CA PHE A 182 3.50 -21.39 -0.19
C PHE A 182 4.76 -21.86 0.54
N MET A 183 5.27 -21.08 1.49
CA MET A 183 6.40 -21.47 2.33
C MET A 183 6.11 -22.72 3.15
N LEU A 184 4.89 -22.83 3.71
CA LEU A 184 4.48 -24.01 4.46
C LEU A 184 4.41 -25.24 3.56
N ARG A 185 3.81 -25.12 2.37
CA ARG A 185 3.80 -26.21 1.38
C ARG A 185 5.19 -26.62 0.94
N LEU A 186 6.05 -25.66 0.63
CA LEU A 186 7.43 -25.91 0.25
C LEU A 186 8.19 -26.60 1.39
N SER A 187 7.98 -26.17 2.65
CA SER A 187 8.58 -26.84 3.80
C SER A 187 8.08 -28.28 3.98
N HIS A 188 6.81 -28.55 3.63
CA HIS A 188 6.22 -29.87 3.70
C HIS A 188 6.70 -30.77 2.56
N GLU A 189 6.73 -30.28 1.32
CA GLU A 189 7.31 -30.99 0.17
C GLU A 189 8.78 -31.30 0.44
N ARG A 190 9.51 -30.40 1.10
CA ARG A 190 10.90 -30.64 1.51
C ARG A 190 10.99 -31.62 2.69
N LEU A 191 10.08 -31.61 3.65
CA LEU A 191 9.98 -32.65 4.70
C LEU A 191 9.63 -34.03 4.11
N GLU A 192 8.85 -34.06 3.04
CA GLU A 192 8.44 -35.27 2.33
C GLU A 192 9.58 -35.80 1.44
N GLN A 193 10.33 -34.92 0.78
CA GLN A 193 11.50 -35.26 -0.05
C GLN A 193 12.77 -35.54 0.77
N ASP A 194 12.92 -34.96 1.96
CA ASP A 194 14.19 -34.92 2.70
C ASP A 194 14.15 -35.72 4.03
N LEU A 195 13.24 -36.71 4.12
CA LEU A 195 13.24 -37.77 5.15
C LEU A 195 14.55 -38.59 5.17
N LEU A 196 15.50 -38.33 4.27
CA LEU A 196 16.83 -38.95 4.23
C LEU A 196 18.02 -37.98 4.47
N GLY A 197 17.79 -36.68 4.76
CA GLY A 197 18.85 -35.68 4.59
C GLY A 197 18.92 -34.46 5.53
N ARG A 198 18.26 -34.48 6.71
CA ARG A 198 18.29 -33.43 7.78
C ARG A 198 17.29 -32.25 7.63
N PRO A 199 16.15 -32.29 8.36
CA PRO A 199 15.00 -31.38 8.16
C PRO A 199 14.89 -30.11 9.05
N ALA A 200 15.93 -29.57 9.69
CA ALA A 200 15.74 -28.61 10.80
C ALA A 200 16.19 -27.14 10.61
N THR A 201 16.87 -26.77 9.53
CA THR A 201 17.66 -25.51 9.52
C THR A 201 16.96 -24.27 8.97
N LEU A 202 15.89 -24.39 8.17
CA LEU A 202 15.37 -23.24 7.41
C LEU A 202 14.51 -22.29 8.26
N ARG A 203 13.56 -22.82 9.04
CA ARG A 203 12.78 -22.03 10.00
C ARG A 203 13.68 -21.43 11.07
N ASP A 204 14.59 -22.21 11.64
CA ASP A 204 15.53 -21.77 12.67
C ASP A 204 16.49 -20.70 12.12
N SER A 205 16.96 -20.81 10.88
CA SER A 205 17.76 -19.75 10.24
C SER A 205 16.96 -18.47 10.00
N LEU A 206 15.71 -18.57 9.56
CA LEU A 206 14.83 -17.40 9.38
C LEU A 206 14.43 -16.75 10.73
N GLU A 207 14.27 -17.55 11.77
CA GLU A 207 13.95 -17.11 13.14
C GLU A 207 15.18 -16.47 13.80
N ARG A 208 16.37 -17.06 13.65
CA ARG A 208 17.65 -16.43 14.04
C ARG A 208 17.91 -15.13 13.30
N LEU A 209 17.66 -15.07 11.99
CA LEU A 209 17.79 -13.85 11.21
C LEU A 209 16.85 -12.75 11.71
N ARG A 210 15.60 -13.12 12.03
CA ARG A 210 14.64 -12.20 12.63
C ARG A 210 15.14 -11.71 14.00
N MET A 211 15.62 -12.59 14.86
CA MET A 211 16.15 -12.23 16.18
C MET A 211 17.35 -11.29 16.08
N VAL A 212 18.31 -11.57 15.20
CA VAL A 212 19.53 -10.77 15.07
C VAL A 212 19.26 -9.40 14.43
N THR A 213 18.32 -9.31 13.49
CA THR A 213 17.90 -8.01 12.92
C THR A 213 17.20 -7.12 13.97
N LEU A 214 16.54 -7.73 14.96
CA LEU A 214 15.79 -7.04 16.00
C LEU A 214 16.62 -6.65 17.24
N THR A 215 17.72 -7.36 17.55
CA THR A 215 18.52 -7.14 18.78
C THR A 215 19.69 -6.18 18.60
N GLN A 216 20.07 -5.81 17.38
CA GLN A 216 21.17 -4.85 17.19
C GLN A 216 20.68 -3.41 17.46
N GLU A 217 21.05 -2.88 18.63
CA GLU A 217 20.99 -1.44 18.90
C GLU A 217 21.95 -0.68 17.98
N PRO A 218 21.60 0.56 17.58
CA PRO A 218 22.50 1.39 16.76
C PRO A 218 23.78 1.67 17.55
N SER A 219 24.93 1.40 16.94
CA SER A 219 26.17 2.01 17.43
C SER A 219 26.10 3.52 17.19
N ASP A 220 26.59 4.33 18.13
CA ASP A 220 26.58 5.82 18.09
C ASP A 220 27.17 6.41 16.78
N ALA A 221 27.91 5.64 15.99
CA ALA A 221 28.41 6.02 14.67
C ALA A 221 27.37 5.93 13.52
N GLN A 222 26.16 5.40 13.77
CA GLN A 222 25.14 5.07 12.75
C GLN A 222 23.85 5.90 12.84
N VAL A 223 23.77 6.84 13.77
CA VAL A 223 22.62 7.77 13.86
C VAL A 223 22.66 8.73 12.68
N GLY A 224 21.81 8.51 11.68
CA GLY A 224 21.63 9.38 10.51
C GLY A 224 21.98 8.75 9.15
N ARG A 225 22.50 7.52 9.12
CA ARG A 225 22.76 6.77 7.88
C ARG A 225 21.74 5.62 7.79
N PHE A 226 20.78 5.72 6.88
CA PHE A 226 19.82 4.65 6.60
C PHE A 226 20.53 3.47 5.92
N THR A 227 21.19 2.63 6.70
CA THR A 227 21.84 1.39 6.27
C THR A 227 20.88 0.22 6.43
N LEU A 228 20.94 -0.76 5.52
CA LEU A 228 20.25 -2.05 5.66
C LEU A 228 20.59 -2.66 7.04
N HIS A 229 19.67 -2.59 8.00
CA HIS A 229 19.91 -3.04 9.38
C HIS A 229 20.04 -4.58 9.43
N GLY A 230 20.97 -5.10 10.23
CA GLY A 230 21.23 -6.55 10.27
C GLY A 230 21.76 -7.13 8.96
N ALA A 231 22.26 -6.30 8.03
CA ALA A 231 22.77 -6.73 6.73
C ALA A 231 23.88 -7.78 6.83
N GLN A 232 24.79 -7.61 7.79
CA GLN A 232 25.94 -8.52 7.97
C GLN A 232 25.49 -9.91 8.48
N PRO A 233 24.71 -10.02 9.57
CA PRO A 233 24.10 -11.29 9.98
C PRO A 233 23.23 -11.96 8.91
N PHE A 234 22.48 -11.15 8.14
CA PHE A 234 21.72 -11.64 6.99
C PHE A 234 22.62 -12.30 5.95
N LEU A 235 23.68 -11.59 5.53
CA LEU A 235 24.61 -12.09 4.53
C LEU A 235 25.35 -13.34 5.00
N GLU A 236 25.71 -13.43 6.28
CA GLU A 236 26.35 -14.60 6.88
C GLU A 236 25.43 -15.83 6.86
N ALA A 237 24.16 -15.68 7.23
CA ALA A 237 23.20 -16.79 7.16
C ALA A 237 22.91 -17.20 5.71
N ALA A 238 22.76 -16.22 4.81
CA ALA A 238 22.59 -16.49 3.38
C ALA A 238 23.82 -17.21 2.81
N ALA A 239 25.03 -16.83 3.21
CA ALA A 239 26.26 -17.48 2.80
C ALA A 239 26.37 -18.92 3.32
N GLN A 240 25.98 -19.17 4.57
CA GLN A 240 25.95 -20.51 5.12
C GLN A 240 24.90 -21.39 4.42
N ALA A 241 23.72 -20.85 4.14
CA ALA A 241 22.59 -21.60 3.59
C ALA A 241 22.74 -21.87 2.09
N CYS A 242 23.28 -20.90 1.34
CA CYS A 242 23.47 -20.98 -0.11
C CYS A 242 24.91 -21.28 -0.52
N GLN A 243 25.83 -21.50 0.43
CA GLN A 243 27.25 -21.75 0.22
C GLN A 243 27.95 -20.64 -0.57
N LEU A 244 27.71 -19.38 -0.21
CA LEU A 244 28.33 -18.22 -0.87
C LEU A 244 29.78 -18.06 -0.38
N GLU A 245 30.74 -17.91 -1.29
CA GLU A 245 32.16 -17.69 -0.95
C GLU A 245 32.55 -16.21 -1.01
N GLY A 246 31.93 -15.44 -1.89
CA GLY A 246 32.22 -14.03 -2.12
C GLY A 246 30.97 -13.27 -2.53
N ALA A 247 30.44 -12.44 -1.65
CA ALA A 247 29.25 -11.65 -1.90
C ALA A 247 29.25 -10.32 -1.12
N ARG A 248 28.59 -9.31 -1.67
CA ARG A 248 28.41 -8.00 -1.02
C ARG A 248 27.00 -7.48 -1.19
N LEU A 249 26.49 -6.88 -0.13
CA LEU A 249 25.18 -6.24 -0.10
C LEU A 249 25.36 -4.73 -0.07
N TYR A 250 24.77 -4.04 -1.03
CA TYR A 250 24.81 -2.59 -1.15
C TYR A 250 23.42 -2.01 -0.94
N THR A 251 23.34 -0.89 -0.24
CA THR A 251 22.13 -0.04 -0.19
C THR A 251 21.94 0.67 -1.53
N TRP A 252 20.70 0.78 -1.97
CA TRP A 252 20.33 1.44 -3.23
C TRP A 252 19.34 2.57 -2.94
N ARG A 253 19.74 3.83 -3.16
CA ARG A 253 18.86 5.00 -3.02
C ARG A 253 19.20 6.06 -4.06
N GLY A 254 18.18 6.73 -4.61
CA GLY A 254 18.37 7.81 -5.59
C GLY A 254 18.94 7.32 -6.94
N GLY A 255 18.76 6.04 -7.28
CA GLY A 255 19.24 5.46 -8.53
C GLY A 255 20.74 5.14 -8.56
N LYS A 256 21.43 5.18 -7.42
CA LYS A 256 22.84 4.80 -7.28
C LYS A 256 23.04 3.90 -6.05
N PRO A 257 24.02 2.97 -6.10
CA PRO A 257 24.46 2.25 -4.91
C PRO A 257 25.27 3.20 -4.00
N HIS A 258 25.24 2.94 -2.70
CA HIS A 258 26.12 3.63 -1.75
C HIS A 258 27.57 3.15 -1.92
N ASP A 259 28.54 4.05 -1.70
CA ASP A 259 29.97 3.79 -1.95
C ASP A 259 30.56 2.70 -1.03
N GLU A 260 29.94 2.44 0.12
CA GLU A 260 30.35 1.43 1.09
C GLU A 260 29.32 0.28 1.12
N ALA A 261 29.81 -0.95 1.08
CA ALA A 261 28.97 -2.14 1.22
C ALA A 261 28.37 -2.21 2.63
N SER A 262 27.06 -2.42 2.72
CA SER A 262 26.35 -2.60 4.00
C SER A 262 26.67 -3.94 4.66
N ALA A 263 27.06 -4.95 3.88
CA ALA A 263 27.61 -6.21 4.36
C ALA A 263 28.55 -6.83 3.33
N SER A 264 29.51 -7.61 3.80
CA SER A 264 30.43 -8.32 2.91
C SER A 264 30.87 -9.68 3.45
N ILE A 265 31.08 -10.61 2.52
CA ILE A 265 31.65 -11.93 2.79
C ILE A 265 32.67 -12.25 1.70
N GLY A 266 33.78 -12.89 2.09
CA GLY A 266 34.89 -13.20 1.19
C GLY A 266 35.84 -12.02 0.91
N ALA A 267 36.65 -12.15 -0.14
CA ALA A 267 37.67 -11.16 -0.49
C ALA A 267 37.06 -9.78 -0.84
N PRO A 268 37.73 -8.65 -0.51
CA PRO A 268 37.32 -7.31 -0.91
C PRO A 268 37.21 -7.14 -2.42
N PHE A 269 36.06 -6.63 -2.87
CA PHE A 269 35.77 -6.22 -4.24
C PHE A 269 34.87 -4.99 -4.24
N GLU A 270 35.09 -4.09 -5.19
CA GLU A 270 34.24 -2.93 -5.45
C GLU A 270 33.10 -3.30 -6.42
N LEU A 271 31.95 -2.62 -6.27
CA LEU A 271 30.79 -2.82 -7.13
C LEU A 271 30.99 -2.14 -8.49
N ASP A 272 30.95 -2.91 -9.58
CA ASP A 272 30.87 -2.36 -10.92
C ASP A 272 29.42 -2.05 -11.30
N THR A 273 29.07 -0.77 -11.30
CA THR A 273 27.72 -0.31 -11.66
C THR A 273 27.39 -0.49 -13.15
N ASN A 274 28.39 -0.74 -13.99
CA ASN A 274 28.22 -0.97 -15.41
C ASN A 274 28.14 -2.45 -15.79
N ASP A 275 28.22 -3.36 -14.81
CA ASP A 275 28.11 -4.78 -15.04
C ASP A 275 26.74 -5.16 -15.66
N PRO A 276 26.73 -5.99 -16.71
CA PRO A 276 25.50 -6.35 -17.42
C PRO A 276 24.48 -7.09 -16.54
N LEU A 277 24.93 -7.98 -15.64
CA LEU A 277 24.01 -8.72 -14.77
C LEU A 277 23.40 -7.82 -13.70
N LEU A 278 24.15 -6.85 -13.20
CA LEU A 278 23.64 -5.87 -12.24
C LEU A 278 22.55 -4.99 -12.87
N ARG A 279 22.78 -4.48 -14.09
CA ARG A 279 21.77 -3.70 -14.82
C ARG A 279 20.54 -4.52 -15.13
N GLU A 280 20.73 -5.75 -15.63
CA GLU A 280 19.62 -6.65 -15.95
C GLU A 280 18.80 -7.01 -14.69
N ALA A 281 19.46 -7.21 -13.54
CA ALA A 281 18.78 -7.46 -12.27
C ALA A 281 17.93 -6.27 -11.82
N LEU A 282 18.42 -5.04 -11.95
CA LEU A 282 17.68 -3.83 -11.60
C LEU A 282 16.53 -3.54 -12.57
N GLU A 283 16.73 -3.78 -13.87
CA GLU A 283 15.69 -3.60 -14.90
C GLU A 283 14.58 -4.66 -14.79
N SER A 284 14.98 -5.93 -14.70
CA SER A 284 14.06 -7.07 -14.57
C SER A 284 13.38 -7.13 -13.21
N ARG A 285 13.97 -6.49 -12.19
CA ARG A 285 13.54 -6.57 -10.78
C ARG A 285 13.46 -8.03 -10.29
N THR A 286 14.38 -8.87 -10.75
CA THR A 286 14.45 -10.29 -10.37
C THR A 286 15.89 -10.75 -10.25
N LEU A 287 16.10 -11.92 -9.63
CA LEU A 287 17.42 -12.55 -9.62
C LEU A 287 17.83 -12.88 -11.04
N VAL A 288 19.02 -12.40 -11.43
CA VAL A 288 19.65 -12.70 -12.71
C VAL A 288 20.95 -13.46 -12.42
N HIS A 289 21.20 -14.50 -13.21
CA HIS A 289 22.41 -15.32 -13.10
C HIS A 289 23.04 -15.53 -14.48
N ILE A 290 24.31 -15.94 -14.49
CA ILE A 290 25.13 -16.00 -15.69
C ILE A 290 24.57 -16.95 -16.79
N GLU A 291 23.79 -17.97 -16.43
CA GLU A 291 23.18 -18.91 -17.40
C GLU A 291 21.88 -18.40 -18.04
N SER A 292 21.19 -17.44 -17.41
CA SER A 292 19.94 -16.86 -17.96
C SER A 292 20.15 -15.76 -19.01
N THR A 293 21.34 -15.15 -19.02
CA THR A 293 21.67 -14.01 -19.89
C THR A 293 22.24 -14.48 -21.23
N THR A 294 21.96 -13.71 -22.30
CA THR A 294 22.48 -14.00 -23.66
C THR A 294 24.00 -14.20 -23.62
N GLN A 295 24.48 -15.31 -24.19
CA GLN A 295 25.86 -15.83 -24.09
C GLN A 295 27.00 -14.83 -24.37
N GLN A 296 26.72 -13.71 -25.06
CA GLN A 296 27.68 -12.64 -25.35
C GLN A 296 27.91 -11.66 -24.18
N GLN A 297 26.94 -11.49 -23.29
CA GLN A 297 27.02 -10.58 -22.13
C GLN A 297 27.51 -11.29 -20.86
N ALA A 298 27.19 -12.58 -20.72
CA ALA A 298 27.63 -13.44 -19.62
C ALA A 298 29.16 -13.57 -19.52
N VAL A 299 29.88 -13.55 -20.65
CA VAL A 299 31.35 -13.69 -20.72
C VAL A 299 32.10 -12.46 -20.15
N ARG A 300 31.41 -11.33 -19.98
CA ARG A 300 32.00 -10.08 -19.46
C ARG A 300 31.57 -9.71 -18.04
N SER A 301 30.69 -10.51 -17.43
CA SER A 301 30.21 -10.24 -16.07
C SER A 301 31.26 -10.63 -15.03
N ARG A 302 31.46 -9.76 -14.04
CA ARG A 302 32.26 -10.07 -12.86
C ARG A 302 31.48 -10.92 -11.85
N TYR A 303 30.16 -10.84 -11.89
CA TYR A 303 29.26 -11.52 -10.94
C TYR A 303 28.70 -12.81 -11.52
N ILE A 304 28.41 -13.76 -10.63
CA ILE A 304 27.74 -15.03 -10.94
C ILE A 304 26.22 -14.86 -10.86
N ALA A 305 25.77 -14.12 -9.83
CA ALA A 305 24.36 -13.80 -9.63
C ALA A 305 24.21 -12.42 -8.98
N CYS A 306 23.17 -11.70 -9.41
CA CYS A 306 22.76 -10.41 -8.84
C CYS A 306 21.31 -10.52 -8.38
N VAL A 307 21.04 -10.14 -7.12
CA VAL A 307 19.70 -10.19 -6.53
C VAL A 307 19.28 -8.80 -6.07
N PRO A 308 18.27 -8.16 -6.69
CA PRO A 308 17.75 -6.90 -6.20
C PRO A 308 16.89 -7.16 -4.96
N LEU A 309 17.10 -6.36 -3.91
CA LEU A 309 16.22 -6.27 -2.76
C LEU A 309 15.17 -5.22 -3.09
N ILE A 310 13.91 -5.63 -3.18
CA ILE A 310 12.82 -4.80 -3.69
C ILE A 310 11.82 -4.56 -2.57
N ASP A 311 11.33 -3.32 -2.45
CA ASP A 311 10.26 -2.97 -1.49
C ASP A 311 8.85 -3.35 -1.99
N ALA A 312 7.85 -3.14 -1.13
CA ALA A 312 6.45 -3.34 -1.48
C ALA A 312 5.97 -2.46 -2.66
N GLN A 313 6.64 -1.34 -2.93
CA GLN A 313 6.38 -0.39 -4.01
C GLN A 313 7.12 -0.75 -5.32
N LYS A 314 7.83 -1.88 -5.35
CA LYS A 314 8.65 -2.37 -6.46
C LYS A 314 9.88 -1.52 -6.78
N GLU A 315 10.36 -0.74 -5.81
CA GLU A 315 11.62 0.01 -5.92
C GLU A 315 12.77 -0.77 -5.25
N PRO A 316 13.97 -0.78 -5.86
CA PRO A 316 15.12 -1.45 -5.26
C PRO A 316 15.65 -0.66 -4.07
N ILE A 317 15.65 -1.27 -2.90
CA ILE A 317 16.25 -0.73 -1.65
C ILE A 317 17.70 -1.19 -1.45
N GLY A 318 18.11 -2.22 -2.18
CA GLY A 318 19.47 -2.75 -2.16
C GLY A 318 19.74 -3.74 -3.29
N ILE A 319 21.00 -4.14 -3.42
CA ILE A 319 21.45 -5.15 -4.38
C ILE A 319 22.47 -6.08 -3.70
N LEU A 320 22.23 -7.38 -3.79
CA LEU A 320 23.19 -8.41 -3.43
C LEU A 320 23.96 -8.82 -4.70
N ALA A 321 25.26 -8.58 -4.71
CA ALA A 321 26.16 -9.01 -5.77
C ALA A 321 26.96 -10.22 -5.30
N VAL A 322 26.83 -11.35 -5.99
CA VAL A 322 27.58 -12.59 -5.71
C VAL A 322 28.70 -12.72 -6.73
N GLU A 323 29.94 -12.58 -6.28
CA GLU A 323 31.14 -12.74 -7.11
C GLU A 323 31.58 -14.21 -7.17
N ARG A 324 31.43 -14.97 -6.07
CA ARG A 324 31.93 -16.35 -5.97
C ARG A 324 30.98 -17.29 -5.24
N MET A 325 30.75 -18.45 -5.84
CA MET A 325 30.04 -19.60 -5.26
C MET A 325 30.57 -20.93 -5.86
N PRO A 326 30.56 -22.04 -5.11
CA PRO A 326 30.92 -23.36 -5.64
C PRO A 326 30.00 -23.77 -6.78
N PHE A 327 30.54 -24.46 -7.79
CA PHE A 327 29.76 -24.93 -8.96
C PHE A 327 28.56 -25.82 -8.56
N LEU A 328 28.74 -26.70 -7.57
CA LEU A 328 27.67 -27.57 -7.05
C LEU A 328 26.53 -26.79 -6.38
N ALA A 329 26.81 -25.58 -5.87
CA ALA A 329 25.81 -24.71 -5.28
C ALA A 329 25.09 -23.84 -6.33
N LEU A 330 25.59 -23.77 -7.57
CA LEU A 330 24.96 -23.04 -8.67
C LEU A 330 23.83 -23.88 -9.27
N THR A 331 22.76 -24.04 -8.50
CA THR A 331 21.55 -24.72 -8.93
C THR A 331 20.37 -23.76 -8.91
N ARG A 332 19.37 -24.01 -9.77
CA ARG A 332 18.15 -23.21 -9.84
C ARG A 332 17.43 -23.14 -8.50
N ASP A 333 17.37 -24.25 -7.77
CA ASP A 333 16.72 -24.33 -6.46
C ASP A 333 17.45 -23.49 -5.40
N ASN A 334 18.79 -23.50 -5.40
CA ASN A 334 19.57 -22.70 -4.47
C ASN A 334 19.48 -21.20 -4.77
N LEU A 335 19.51 -20.81 -6.05
CA LEU A 335 19.30 -19.41 -6.45
C LEU A 335 17.87 -18.94 -6.13
N GLN A 336 16.86 -19.77 -6.38
CA GLN A 336 15.49 -19.47 -6.01
C GLN A 336 15.33 -19.32 -4.49
N PHE A 337 16.04 -20.13 -3.71
CA PHE A 337 16.07 -20.01 -2.27
C PHE A 337 16.77 -18.70 -1.83
N LEU A 338 17.90 -18.34 -2.42
CA LEU A 338 18.58 -17.07 -2.18
C LEU A 338 17.66 -15.87 -2.44
N LEU A 339 16.91 -15.89 -3.54
CA LEU A 339 15.91 -14.87 -3.88
C LEU A 339 14.82 -14.76 -2.79
N VAL A 340 14.31 -15.88 -2.30
CA VAL A 340 13.30 -15.90 -1.23
C VAL A 340 13.86 -15.30 0.06
N LEU A 341 15.10 -15.63 0.43
CA LEU A 341 15.79 -15.07 1.59
C LEU A 341 15.99 -13.55 1.45
N CYS A 342 16.47 -13.09 0.29
CA CYS A 342 16.67 -11.66 0.01
C CYS A 342 15.36 -10.87 0.07
N ASN A 343 14.30 -11.40 -0.55
CA ASN A 343 12.98 -10.77 -0.49
C ASN A 343 12.44 -10.74 0.95
N TYR A 344 12.65 -11.81 1.71
CA TYR A 344 12.22 -11.87 3.11
C TYR A 344 12.96 -10.85 3.99
N TYR A 345 14.26 -10.68 3.76
CA TYR A 345 15.06 -9.67 4.45
C TYR A 345 14.65 -8.25 4.04
N ALA A 346 14.44 -8.00 2.74
CA ALA A 346 13.96 -6.72 2.22
C ALA A 346 12.64 -6.28 2.89
N ASP A 347 11.69 -7.22 3.01
CA ASP A 347 10.46 -7.01 3.77
C ASP A 347 10.77 -6.70 5.24
N GLY A 348 11.65 -7.47 5.89
CA GLY A 348 12.01 -7.27 7.30
C GLY A 348 12.55 -5.86 7.59
N VAL A 349 13.47 -5.36 6.76
CA VAL A 349 14.08 -4.04 6.94
C VAL A 349 13.06 -2.90 6.79
N GLN A 350 12.18 -2.97 5.78
CA GLN A 350 11.13 -1.96 5.58
C GLN A 350 10.18 -1.85 6.78
N HIS A 351 9.90 -2.98 7.41
CA HIS A 351 8.94 -3.07 8.50
C HIS A 351 9.57 -2.81 9.89
N ALA A 352 10.88 -3.02 10.03
CA ALA A 352 11.61 -2.78 11.28
C ALA A 352 11.63 -1.31 11.69
N GLU A 353 11.78 -0.38 10.74
CA GLU A 353 11.76 1.07 11.03
C GLU A 353 10.40 1.51 11.60
N VAL A 354 9.32 1.02 10.99
CA VAL A 354 7.94 1.39 11.34
C VAL A 354 7.48 0.74 12.66
N THR A 355 8.08 -0.37 13.06
CA THR A 355 7.70 -1.11 14.29
C THR A 355 8.56 -0.81 15.50
N ARG A 356 9.70 -0.14 15.32
CA ARG A 356 10.71 0.07 16.36
C ARG A 356 10.17 0.77 17.60
N GLU A 357 9.46 1.88 17.44
CA GLU A 357 8.91 2.64 18.57
C GLU A 357 7.98 1.76 19.43
N THR A 358 7.16 0.94 18.78
CA THR A 358 6.23 0.02 19.45
C THR A 358 6.97 -1.11 20.17
N LEU A 359 7.96 -1.74 19.53
CA LEU A 359 8.70 -2.86 20.11
C LEU A 359 9.65 -2.44 21.24
N GLN A 360 10.23 -1.23 21.16
CA GLN A 360 11.03 -0.67 22.26
C GLN A 360 10.17 -0.38 23.49
N ALA A 361 8.95 0.09 23.29
CA ALA A 361 8.02 0.36 24.38
C ALA A 361 7.38 -0.91 24.96
N PHE A 362 7.24 -1.97 24.16
CA PHE A 362 6.62 -3.24 24.52
C PHE A 362 7.45 -4.44 24.04
N PRO A 363 8.44 -4.89 24.82
CA PRO A 363 9.34 -5.99 24.43
C PRO A 363 8.61 -7.33 24.23
N ASP A 364 7.52 -7.57 24.97
CA ASP A 364 6.72 -8.80 24.89
C ASP A 364 5.73 -8.82 23.72
N CYS A 365 5.68 -7.74 22.93
CA CYS A 365 4.78 -7.63 21.79
C CYS A 365 5.24 -8.51 20.61
N PRO A 366 4.39 -9.40 20.07
CA PRO A 366 4.68 -10.11 18.84
C PRO A 366 4.94 -9.14 17.69
N TYR A 367 6.00 -9.40 16.93
CA TYR A 367 6.37 -8.59 15.77
C TYR A 367 5.22 -8.39 14.77
N ALA A 368 4.46 -9.45 14.48
CA ALA A 368 3.33 -9.38 13.56
C ALA A 368 2.24 -8.40 14.05
N PHE A 369 2.03 -8.30 15.37
CA PHE A 369 1.09 -7.36 15.96
C PHE A 369 1.63 -5.92 15.87
N ALA A 370 2.89 -5.69 16.26
CA ALA A 370 3.52 -4.37 16.17
C ALA A 370 3.48 -3.83 14.73
N LEU A 371 3.75 -4.70 13.77
CA LEU A 371 3.72 -4.38 12.34
C LEU A 371 2.33 -3.96 11.88
N ASP A 372 1.34 -4.79 12.19
CA ASP A 372 -0.02 -4.52 11.76
C ASP A 372 -0.59 -3.28 12.44
N TYR A 373 -0.30 -3.09 13.72
CA TYR A 373 -0.67 -1.89 14.45
C TYR A 373 -0.09 -0.63 13.79
N ALA A 374 1.22 -0.61 13.51
CA ALA A 374 1.87 0.55 12.91
C ALA A 374 1.39 0.81 11.47
N ARG A 375 1.07 -0.24 10.69
CA ARG A 375 0.43 -0.11 9.38
C ARG A 375 -0.96 0.51 9.47
N LEU A 376 -1.77 0.12 10.47
CA LEU A 376 -3.10 0.69 10.65
C LEU A 376 -3.08 2.16 11.08
N VAL A 377 -2.09 2.57 11.88
CA VAL A 377 -1.87 3.99 12.20
C VAL A 377 -1.59 4.80 10.93
N HIS A 378 -0.74 4.29 10.03
CA HIS A 378 -0.48 4.95 8.73
C HIS A 378 -1.72 4.94 7.83
N LEU A 379 -2.42 3.81 7.77
CA LEU A 379 -3.65 3.68 6.98
C LEU A 379 -4.71 4.71 7.37
N TYR A 380 -4.89 4.96 8.67
CA TYR A 380 -5.80 6.01 9.14
C TYR A 380 -5.35 7.40 8.69
N ARG A 381 -4.05 7.73 8.80
CA ARG A 381 -3.52 9.04 8.37
C ARG A 381 -3.86 9.33 6.91
N ASP A 382 -3.72 8.32 6.05
CA ASP A 382 -3.90 8.49 4.61
C ASP A 382 -5.38 8.46 4.17
N THR A 383 -6.25 7.75 4.91
CA THR A 383 -7.61 7.41 4.41
C THR A 383 -8.75 7.82 5.32
N GLN A 384 -8.46 8.15 6.58
CA GLN A 384 -9.45 8.34 7.64
C GLN A 384 -10.35 7.10 7.85
N VAL A 385 -9.90 5.91 7.43
CA VAL A 385 -10.64 4.67 7.68
C VAL A 385 -10.30 4.18 9.08
N GLU A 386 -11.33 4.08 9.91
CA GLU A 386 -11.22 3.60 11.29
C GLU A 386 -10.80 2.13 11.33
N SER A 387 -9.92 1.85 12.28
CA SER A 387 -9.59 0.50 12.70
C SER A 387 -9.66 0.45 14.21
N SER A 388 -9.95 -0.72 14.77
CA SER A 388 -10.21 -0.86 16.20
C SER A 388 -9.33 -1.93 16.82
N LEU A 389 -9.08 -1.78 18.10
CA LEU A 389 -8.41 -2.73 18.95
C LEU A 389 -9.40 -3.20 20.01
N VAL A 390 -9.49 -4.51 20.23
CA VAL A 390 -10.36 -5.12 21.23
C VAL A 390 -9.50 -5.96 22.18
N ALA A 391 -9.62 -5.73 23.48
CA ALA A 391 -9.05 -6.57 24.52
C ALA A 391 -10.16 -7.38 25.18
N LEU A 392 -9.93 -8.69 25.28
CA LEU A 392 -10.73 -9.57 26.13
C LEU A 392 -9.87 -10.03 27.29
N VAL A 393 -10.29 -9.72 28.51
CA VAL A 393 -9.58 -10.04 29.75
C VAL A 393 -10.32 -11.17 30.47
N PHE A 394 -9.61 -12.27 30.68
CA PHE A 394 -10.08 -13.48 31.33
C PHE A 394 -9.39 -13.63 32.69
N ASP A 395 -10.08 -14.21 33.67
CA ASP A 395 -9.50 -14.62 34.95
C ASP A 395 -8.60 -15.88 34.76
N THR A 396 -7.77 -16.22 35.74
CA THR A 396 -6.85 -17.38 35.69
C THR A 396 -7.48 -18.71 36.09
N SER A 397 -8.79 -18.75 36.38
CA SER A 397 -9.51 -19.97 36.73
C SER A 397 -9.48 -21.04 35.61
N GLU A 398 -9.63 -22.32 35.98
CA GLU A 398 -9.58 -23.45 35.05
C GLU A 398 -10.70 -23.40 33.98
N ARG A 399 -11.89 -22.91 34.35
CA ARG A 399 -12.99 -22.67 33.41
C ARG A 399 -12.67 -21.52 32.45
N SER A 400 -12.13 -20.42 32.96
CA SER A 400 -11.76 -19.27 32.14
C SER A 400 -10.61 -19.58 31.18
N THR A 401 -9.70 -20.46 31.58
CA THR A 401 -8.68 -21.06 30.70
C THR A 401 -9.30 -21.75 29.50
N THR A 402 -10.39 -22.50 29.71
CA THR A 402 -11.10 -23.22 28.63
C THR A 402 -11.74 -22.24 27.65
N TRP A 403 -12.36 -21.17 28.16
CA TRP A 403 -12.95 -20.12 27.32
C TRP A 403 -11.89 -19.34 26.54
N TYR A 404 -10.80 -18.97 27.20
CA TYR A 404 -9.65 -18.32 26.57
C TYR A 404 -9.11 -19.14 25.38
N GLU A 405 -8.85 -20.43 25.59
CA GLU A 405 -8.37 -21.34 24.53
C GLU A 405 -9.40 -21.48 23.39
N HIS A 406 -10.69 -21.46 23.71
CA HIS A 406 -11.75 -21.52 22.71
C HIS A 406 -11.83 -20.26 21.85
N VAL A 407 -11.72 -19.08 22.46
CA VAL A 407 -11.68 -17.80 21.75
C VAL A 407 -10.45 -17.71 20.85
N LEU A 408 -9.29 -18.18 21.33
CA LEU A 408 -8.07 -18.30 20.51
C LEU A 408 -8.27 -19.17 19.25
N ARG A 409 -9.03 -20.27 19.36
CA ARG A 409 -9.33 -21.16 18.23
C ARG A 409 -10.32 -20.58 17.23
N THR A 410 -11.16 -19.65 17.66
CA THR A 410 -12.22 -19.03 16.82
C THR A 410 -11.68 -17.90 15.90
N ARG A 411 -10.35 -17.81 15.79
CA ARG A 411 -9.63 -16.80 15.01
C ARG A 411 -10.12 -16.72 13.55
N ARG A 412 -10.40 -15.49 13.07
CA ARG A 412 -10.51 -15.22 11.62
C ARG A 412 -9.10 -15.14 11.02
N ALA A 413 -8.94 -15.62 9.79
CA ALA A 413 -7.64 -15.65 9.10
C ALA A 413 -6.95 -14.28 8.97
N LEU A 414 -7.69 -13.18 9.09
CA LEU A 414 -7.21 -11.81 8.92
C LEU A 414 -6.90 -11.07 10.23
N ASP A 415 -7.32 -11.59 11.39
CA ASP A 415 -7.14 -10.89 12.66
C ASP A 415 -5.78 -11.27 13.27
N VAL A 416 -5.00 -10.27 13.68
CA VAL A 416 -3.73 -10.46 14.42
C VAL A 416 -3.98 -10.27 15.90
N GLN A 417 -3.49 -11.22 16.69
CA GLN A 417 -3.73 -11.27 18.12
C GLN A 417 -2.40 -11.19 18.87
N TRP A 418 -2.37 -10.35 19.89
CA TRP A 418 -1.33 -10.36 20.91
C TRP A 418 -1.91 -10.99 22.17
N ARG A 419 -1.33 -12.13 22.55
CA ARG A 419 -1.65 -12.84 23.78
C ARG A 419 -0.60 -12.53 24.83
N PHE A 420 -1.04 -12.30 26.06
CA PHE A 420 -0.16 -12.23 27.20
C PHE A 420 -0.94 -12.64 28.45
N HIS A 421 -0.19 -13.03 29.48
CA HIS A 421 -0.74 -13.52 30.73
C HIS A 421 0.01 -12.84 31.87
N ASP A 422 -0.74 -12.49 32.90
CA ASP A 422 -0.25 -11.99 34.18
C ASP A 422 -0.68 -12.98 35.28
N GLU A 423 -0.22 -12.80 36.51
CA GLU A 423 -0.53 -13.68 37.64
C GLU A 423 -2.05 -13.81 37.91
N ARG A 424 -2.82 -12.77 37.54
CA ARG A 424 -4.26 -12.70 37.81
C ARG A 424 -5.15 -12.74 36.56
N HIS A 425 -4.61 -12.46 35.38
CA HIS A 425 -5.43 -12.30 34.18
C HIS A 425 -4.76 -12.88 32.94
N ARG A 426 -5.57 -13.34 31.98
CA ARG A 426 -5.15 -13.71 30.63
C ARG A 426 -5.82 -12.79 29.64
N VAL A 427 -5.04 -12.18 28.76
CA VAL A 427 -5.56 -11.15 27.85
C VAL A 427 -5.33 -11.56 26.41
N ILE A 428 -6.38 -11.38 25.61
CA ILE A 428 -6.34 -11.51 24.15
C ILE A 428 -6.60 -10.12 23.58
N LEU A 429 -5.54 -9.52 23.04
CA LEU A 429 -5.63 -8.28 22.29
C LEU A 429 -5.82 -8.63 20.82
N THR A 430 -6.91 -8.20 20.20
CA THR A 430 -7.24 -8.44 18.79
C THR A 430 -7.24 -7.13 18.03
N LEU A 431 -6.42 -7.08 16.98
CA LEU A 431 -6.38 -5.96 16.04
C LEU A 431 -7.41 -6.21 14.93
N MET A 432 -8.36 -5.28 14.79
CA MET A 432 -9.42 -5.33 13.79
C MET A 432 -9.20 -4.26 12.71
N PRO A 433 -8.62 -4.63 11.55
CA PRO A 433 -8.39 -3.68 10.47
C PRO A 433 -9.71 -3.23 9.84
N LEU A 434 -9.77 -1.97 9.38
CA LEU A 434 -10.90 -1.42 8.62
C LEU A 434 -12.25 -1.56 9.35
N SER A 435 -12.22 -1.52 10.69
CA SER A 435 -13.36 -1.77 11.57
C SER A 435 -13.61 -0.56 12.47
N GLY A 436 -14.73 0.13 12.24
CA GLY A 436 -15.26 1.17 13.14
C GLY A 436 -16.08 0.58 14.30
N GLU A 437 -16.70 1.42 15.13
CA GLU A 437 -17.39 1.02 16.36
C GLU A 437 -18.45 -0.09 16.14
N ASN A 438 -19.32 0.05 15.13
CA ASN A 438 -20.34 -0.96 14.82
C ASN A 438 -19.76 -2.35 14.49
N ALA A 439 -18.54 -2.41 13.96
CA ALA A 439 -17.88 -3.67 13.63
C ALA A 439 -17.30 -4.36 14.88
N VAL A 440 -16.92 -3.57 15.89
CA VAL A 440 -16.48 -4.09 17.21
C VAL A 440 -17.64 -4.77 17.91
N ASP A 441 -18.81 -4.12 17.97
CA ASP A 441 -20.00 -4.68 18.59
C ASP A 441 -20.42 -6.00 17.94
N GLY A 442 -20.43 -6.05 16.60
CA GLY A 442 -20.71 -7.28 15.86
C GLY A 442 -19.68 -8.39 16.09
N TYR A 443 -18.42 -8.04 16.35
CA TYR A 443 -17.38 -9.01 16.70
C TYR A 443 -17.57 -9.57 18.11
N LEU A 444 -17.82 -8.71 19.11
CA LEU A 444 -18.09 -9.09 20.49
C LEU A 444 -19.32 -9.99 20.58
N LEU A 445 -20.42 -9.58 19.95
CA LEU A 445 -21.66 -10.37 19.89
C LEU A 445 -21.45 -11.75 19.28
N ARG A 446 -20.59 -11.86 18.25
CA ARG A 446 -20.27 -13.15 17.62
C ARG A 446 -19.48 -14.06 18.56
N ILE A 447 -18.52 -13.51 19.31
CA ILE A 447 -17.76 -14.29 20.29
C ILE A 447 -18.70 -14.75 21.41
N GLU A 448 -19.52 -13.84 21.94
CA GLU A 448 -20.50 -14.14 22.98
C GLU A 448 -21.49 -15.22 22.52
N THR A 449 -22.01 -15.10 21.29
CA THR A 449 -22.91 -16.10 20.70
C THR A 449 -22.23 -17.47 20.58
N ASN A 450 -20.93 -17.49 20.24
CA ASN A 450 -20.16 -18.72 20.14
C ASN A 450 -19.91 -19.36 21.52
N LEU A 451 -19.58 -18.55 22.53
CA LEU A 451 -19.45 -18.99 23.92
C LEU A 451 -20.79 -19.52 24.47
N ARG A 452 -21.90 -18.85 24.18
CA ARG A 452 -23.24 -19.29 24.57
C ARG A 452 -23.63 -20.59 23.87
N ALA A 453 -23.29 -20.76 22.60
CA ALA A 453 -23.58 -21.99 21.85
C ALA A 453 -22.78 -23.21 22.38
N GLN A 454 -21.52 -23.02 22.76
CA GLN A 454 -20.66 -24.14 23.16
C GLN A 454 -20.63 -24.41 24.66
N PHE A 455 -20.78 -23.38 25.49
CA PHE A 455 -20.64 -23.46 26.95
C PHE A 455 -21.86 -22.92 27.72
N GLY A 456 -22.84 -22.34 27.04
CA GLY A 456 -24.04 -21.79 27.68
C GLY A 456 -23.80 -20.52 28.51
N VAL A 457 -22.66 -19.86 28.34
CA VAL A 457 -22.26 -18.65 29.11
C VAL A 457 -22.14 -17.43 28.20
N ASP A 458 -22.41 -16.27 28.78
CA ASP A 458 -22.14 -14.93 28.21
C ASP A 458 -20.94 -14.28 28.90
N PHE A 459 -20.50 -13.11 28.44
CA PHE A 459 -19.33 -12.43 28.99
C PHE A 459 -19.51 -12.05 30.48
N GLU A 460 -20.71 -11.63 30.89
CA GLU A 460 -20.99 -11.29 32.28
C GLU A 460 -20.88 -12.50 33.20
N SER A 461 -21.55 -13.61 32.86
CA SER A 461 -21.48 -14.85 33.66
C SER A 461 -20.09 -15.49 33.64
N ALA A 462 -19.34 -15.30 32.54
CA ALA A 462 -17.96 -15.72 32.40
C ALA A 462 -16.94 -14.78 33.06
N ARG A 463 -17.37 -13.62 33.59
CA ARG A 463 -16.50 -12.57 34.14
C ARG A 463 -15.39 -12.13 33.17
N VAL A 464 -15.73 -12.07 31.88
CA VAL A 464 -14.81 -11.59 30.84
C VAL A 464 -14.99 -10.08 30.73
N ALA A 465 -13.94 -9.31 30.99
CA ALA A 465 -13.97 -7.87 30.76
C ALA A 465 -13.61 -7.57 29.31
N GLU A 466 -14.43 -6.73 28.67
CA GLU A 466 -14.22 -6.25 27.30
C GLU A 466 -13.77 -4.79 27.33
N HIS A 467 -12.71 -4.50 26.59
CA HIS A 467 -12.26 -3.14 26.35
C HIS A 467 -12.05 -2.95 24.86
N SER A 468 -12.45 -1.82 24.32
CA SER A 468 -12.18 -1.45 22.93
C SER A 468 -11.60 -0.05 22.85
N MET A 469 -10.78 0.19 21.83
CA MET A 469 -10.37 1.51 21.44
C MET A 469 -10.17 1.61 19.93
N PRO A 470 -10.45 2.76 19.30
CA PRO A 470 -9.99 3.01 17.95
C PRO A 470 -8.47 3.07 17.92
N VAL A 471 -7.85 2.70 16.79
CA VAL A 471 -6.41 2.79 16.60
C VAL A 471 -6.01 4.28 16.59
N PRO A 472 -5.20 4.73 17.57
CA PRO A 472 -4.89 6.13 17.77
C PRO A 472 -3.83 6.65 16.79
N VAL A 473 -4.06 7.85 16.24
CA VAL A 473 -3.16 8.49 15.25
C VAL A 473 -2.06 9.31 15.91
N GLN A 474 -2.40 9.91 17.05
CA GLN A 474 -1.53 10.75 17.86
C GLN A 474 -0.97 9.88 18.99
N GLU A 475 0.35 9.92 19.18
CA GLU A 475 1.06 9.16 20.21
C GLU A 475 0.63 7.68 20.29
N PRO A 476 0.75 6.89 19.19
CA PRO A 476 0.19 5.55 19.13
C PRO A 476 0.69 4.64 20.26
N VAL A 477 1.98 4.74 20.58
CA VAL A 477 2.62 4.01 21.68
C VAL A 477 2.04 4.39 23.04
N ALA A 478 1.84 5.68 23.32
CA ALA A 478 1.30 6.15 24.60
C ALA A 478 -0.16 5.76 24.77
N ALA A 479 -0.95 5.82 23.69
CA ALA A 479 -2.35 5.43 23.72
C ALA A 479 -2.52 3.90 23.86
N LEU A 480 -1.66 3.09 23.24
CA LEU A 480 -1.59 1.65 23.49
C LEU A 480 -1.23 1.36 24.96
N ARG A 481 -0.27 2.10 25.54
CA ARG A 481 0.10 1.96 26.96
C ARG A 481 -1.09 2.24 27.88
N ARG A 482 -1.77 3.37 27.70
CA ARG A 482 -2.99 3.73 28.46
C ARG A 482 -4.11 2.69 28.28
N PHE A 483 -4.18 2.02 27.14
CA PHE A 483 -5.17 0.96 26.91
C PHE A 483 -4.81 -0.32 27.67
N LEU A 484 -3.54 -0.72 27.67
CA LEU A 484 -3.07 -1.86 28.45
C LEU A 484 -3.22 -1.61 29.96
N GLU A 485 -2.91 -0.41 30.44
CA GLU A 485 -3.15 0.02 31.83
C GLU A 485 -4.63 -0.09 32.21
N ARG A 486 -5.55 0.33 31.32
CA ARG A 486 -7.00 0.19 31.54
C ARG A 486 -7.47 -1.27 31.60
N CYS A 487 -6.76 -2.18 30.95
CA CYS A 487 -7.05 -3.61 31.05
C CYS A 487 -6.58 -4.22 32.38
N ASN A 488 -6.09 -3.42 33.34
CA ASN A 488 -5.48 -3.86 34.61
C ASN A 488 -4.26 -4.76 34.41
N VAL A 489 -3.49 -4.48 33.35
CA VAL A 489 -2.27 -5.20 33.01
C VAL A 489 -1.11 -4.23 33.22
N SER A 490 -0.20 -4.56 34.14
CA SER A 490 1.10 -3.87 34.18
C SER A 490 1.95 -4.38 33.02
N SER A 491 2.19 -3.51 32.03
CA SER A 491 3.14 -3.72 30.93
C SER A 491 4.58 -3.62 31.38
#